data_AF-A0A4Y3RRP8-F1
#
_entry.id   AF-A0A4Y3RRP8-F1
#
_cell.length_a   1.000
_cell.length_b   1.000
_cell.length_c   1.000
_cell.angle_alpha   90.00
_cell.angle_beta   90.00
_cell.angle_gamma   90.00
#
_symmetry.space_group_name_H-M   'P 1'
#
loop_
_entity.id
_entity.type
_entity.pdbx_description
1 polymer ?
#
loop_
_entity_poly.entity_id
_entity_poly.type
_entity_poly.pdbx_seq_one_letter_code
_entity_poly.pdbx_strand_id
1 'polypeptide(L)'
;MTIKTTLARIGTIAATGAALAVLGSGSAFAGTNGQQLRFYDTQGDTYSIRVAGWNHADEYTTACFNTPVKDNYIGGWWWKGNLHWVGYSGAGCSGEVTVGEKQDYVEPNQADNWWFIHS
;
A
#
# COMPACT_ATOMS: atom_id res chain seq x y z
N MET A 1 20.53 30.70 18.86
CA MET A 1 19.87 30.31 17.60
C MET A 1 18.46 29.87 17.92
N THR A 2 17.46 30.56 17.37
CA THR A 2 16.04 30.36 17.69
C THR A 2 15.38 29.73 16.47
N ILE A 3 14.94 28.48 16.57
CA ILE A 3 14.24 27.79 15.48
C ILE A 3 12.74 27.92 15.76
N LYS A 4 12.04 28.69 14.91
CA LYS A 4 10.58 28.83 14.90
C LYS A 4 10.01 27.78 13.95
N THR A 5 9.32 26.77 14.47
CA THR A 5 8.60 25.77 13.67
C THR A 5 7.19 26.27 13.36
N THR A 6 6.95 26.62 12.10
CA THR A 6 5.63 26.95 11.57
C THR A 6 4.96 25.66 11.08
N LEU A 7 3.93 25.19 11.80
CA LEU A 7 3.07 24.08 11.38
C LEU A 7 2.11 24.55 10.29
N ALA A 8 2.18 23.95 9.09
CA ALA A 8 1.28 24.26 7.98
C ALA A 8 0.11 23.27 7.88
N ARG A 9 -1.07 23.83 8.18
CA ARG A 9 -2.47 23.50 7.82
C ARG A 9 -2.82 22.12 7.24
N ILE A 10 -3.71 21.46 7.99
CA ILE A 10 -4.55 20.30 7.65
C ILE A 10 -5.53 20.67 6.52
N GLY A 11 -5.47 19.95 5.41
CA GLY A 11 -6.51 19.96 4.38
C GLY A 11 -7.45 18.76 4.58
N THR A 12 -8.70 19.03 4.94
CA THR A 12 -9.77 18.03 4.98
C THR A 12 -10.33 17.79 3.57
N ILE A 13 -10.21 16.57 3.06
CA ILE A 13 -10.97 16.12 1.89
C ILE A 13 -12.07 15.21 2.40
N ALA A 14 -13.32 15.65 2.25
CA ALA A 14 -14.51 14.83 2.44
C ALA A 14 -14.68 13.90 1.23
N ALA A 15 -14.76 12.60 1.46
CA ALA A 15 -15.19 11.63 0.45
C ALA A 15 -16.34 10.79 1.02
N THR A 16 -17.55 11.07 0.57
CA THR A 16 -18.74 10.22 0.71
C THR A 16 -18.62 9.03 -0.25
N GLY A 17 -18.62 7.80 0.26
CA GLY A 17 -18.73 6.60 -0.57
C GLY A 17 -18.42 5.30 0.18
N ALA A 18 -19.43 4.42 0.24
CA ALA A 18 -19.42 3.00 0.64
C ALA A 18 -18.40 2.56 1.72
N ALA A 19 -18.90 2.40 2.94
CA ALA A 19 -18.17 1.78 4.05
C ALA A 19 -17.88 0.30 3.76
N LEU A 20 -16.68 -0.01 3.25
CA LEU A 20 -16.02 -1.26 3.59
C LEU A 20 -15.44 -1.09 4.99
N ALA A 21 -15.80 -1.99 5.90
CA ALA A 21 -15.25 -2.06 7.24
C ALA A 21 -13.75 -2.36 7.16
N VAL A 22 -12.93 -1.31 7.07
CA VAL A 22 -11.50 -1.38 7.35
C VAL A 22 -11.40 -1.49 8.88
N LEU A 23 -11.32 -2.72 9.39
CA LEU A 23 -10.88 -2.96 10.76
C LEU A 23 -9.50 -2.30 10.89
N GLY A 24 -9.44 -1.31 11.77
CA GLY A 24 -8.42 -0.26 11.76
C GLY A 24 -6.99 -0.79 11.76
N SER A 25 -6.33 -0.66 10.62
CA SER A 25 -4.89 -0.44 10.59
C SER A 25 -4.67 1.03 10.97
N GLY A 26 -3.95 1.26 12.06
CA GLY A 26 -3.63 2.62 12.53
C GLY A 26 -3.09 3.51 11.40
N SER A 27 -3.29 4.82 11.53
CA SER A 27 -2.63 5.76 10.65
C SER A 27 -1.15 5.82 11.03
N ALA A 28 -0.24 5.21 10.26
CA ALA A 28 1.18 5.54 10.38
C ALA A 28 1.43 6.92 9.77
N PHE A 29 2.28 7.71 10.44
CA PHE A 29 2.87 8.88 9.83
C PHE A 29 3.89 8.43 8.80
N ALA A 30 3.69 8.90 7.58
CA ALA A 30 4.53 8.60 6.45
C ALA A 30 6.02 8.84 6.78
N GLY A 31 6.85 7.84 6.48
CA GLY A 31 8.31 7.92 6.62
C GLY A 31 8.87 7.70 8.03
N THR A 32 8.07 7.26 9.01
CA THR A 32 8.57 6.97 10.37
C THR A 32 8.37 5.54 10.86
N ASN A 33 7.53 4.74 10.18
CA ASN A 33 7.31 3.33 10.50
C ASN A 33 6.46 2.64 9.41
N GLY A 34 7.04 2.40 8.23
CA GLY A 34 6.39 1.72 7.11
C GLY A 34 5.95 2.63 5.96
N GLN A 35 5.55 2.00 4.86
CA GLN A 35 5.32 2.62 3.55
C GLN A 35 4.00 2.13 2.93
N GLN A 36 3.40 2.99 2.12
CA GLN A 36 2.30 2.63 1.21
C GLN A 36 2.88 2.01 -0.07
N LEU A 37 2.07 1.28 -0.85
CA LEU A 37 2.57 0.61 -2.05
C LEU A 37 2.23 1.40 -3.31
N ARG A 38 3.20 1.50 -4.22
CA ARG A 38 2.97 1.89 -5.61
C ARG A 38 3.22 0.65 -6.47
N PHE A 39 2.19 0.15 -7.12
CA PHE A 39 2.27 -1.01 -7.99
C PHE A 39 2.27 -0.59 -9.46
N TYR A 40 3.30 -1.03 -10.19
CA TYR A 40 3.39 -0.87 -11.63
C TYR A 40 3.21 -2.20 -12.36
N ASP A 41 2.20 -2.27 -13.22
CA ASP A 41 1.98 -3.40 -14.09
C ASP A 41 2.73 -3.23 -15.42
N THR A 42 3.83 -3.98 -15.55
CA THR A 42 4.68 -3.98 -16.74
C THR A 42 3.89 -4.42 -17.98
N GLN A 43 3.10 -5.49 -17.86
CA GLN A 43 2.39 -6.10 -18.99
C GLN A 43 1.04 -5.42 -19.24
N GLY A 44 0.29 -5.09 -18.19
CA GLY A 44 -1.06 -4.53 -18.28
C GLY A 44 -2.17 -5.59 -18.19
N ASP A 45 -1.86 -6.75 -17.62
CA ASP A 45 -2.77 -7.90 -17.45
C ASP A 45 -3.16 -8.17 -15.98
N THR A 46 -2.56 -7.45 -15.02
CA THR A 46 -2.76 -7.66 -13.59
C THR A 46 -3.78 -6.66 -13.04
N TYR A 47 -5.03 -7.12 -12.91
CA TYR A 47 -6.14 -6.28 -12.44
C TYR A 47 -6.23 -6.18 -10.92
N SER A 48 -5.69 -7.13 -10.17
CA SER A 48 -5.57 -7.00 -8.72
C SER A 48 -4.36 -7.71 -8.14
N ILE A 49 -3.92 -7.28 -6.97
CA ILE A 49 -2.85 -7.91 -6.22
C ILE A 49 -3.33 -8.29 -4.81
N ARG A 50 -2.97 -9.51 -4.38
CA ARG A 50 -3.09 -9.91 -2.97
C ARG A 50 -1.76 -9.66 -2.30
N VAL A 51 -1.77 -8.89 -1.23
CA VAL A 51 -0.57 -8.50 -0.48
C VAL A 51 -0.70 -9.02 0.94
N ALA A 52 0.36 -9.66 1.44
CA ALA A 52 0.46 -10.16 2.81
C ALA A 52 1.80 -9.75 3.42
N GLY A 53 1.80 -9.30 4.67
CA GLY A 53 3.01 -8.78 5.30
C GLY A 53 2.74 -8.10 6.63
N TRP A 54 3.78 -7.56 7.24
CA TRP A 54 3.66 -6.83 8.50
C TRP A 54 3.25 -5.39 8.25
N ASN A 55 2.27 -4.90 9.02
CA ASN A 55 1.90 -3.49 9.01
C ASN A 55 2.79 -2.66 9.96
N HIS A 56 2.64 -1.34 9.92
CA HIS A 56 3.32 -0.43 10.86
C HIS A 56 3.14 -0.77 12.35
N ALA A 57 2.01 -1.39 12.72
CA ALA A 57 1.66 -1.79 14.08
C ALA A 57 2.18 -3.20 14.46
N ASP A 58 3.07 -3.79 13.66
CA ASP A 58 3.61 -5.15 13.87
C ASP A 58 2.53 -6.25 13.83
N GLU A 59 1.46 -6.02 13.08
CA GLU A 59 0.42 -7.03 12.82
C GLU A 59 0.62 -7.60 11.41
N TYR A 60 0.63 -8.93 11.30
CA TYR A 60 0.63 -9.59 10.01
C TYR A 60 -0.77 -9.56 9.41
N THR A 61 -0.92 -8.93 8.26
CA THR A 61 -2.21 -8.73 7.60
C THR A 61 -2.16 -9.12 6.13
N THR A 62 -3.32 -9.48 5.59
CA THR A 62 -3.49 -9.81 4.17
C THR A 62 -4.63 -8.97 3.62
N ALA A 63 -4.38 -8.30 2.50
CA ALA A 63 -5.35 -7.46 1.84
C ALA A 63 -5.31 -7.68 0.32
N CYS A 64 -6.42 -7.37 -0.34
CA CYS A 64 -6.54 -7.40 -1.78
C CYS A 64 -6.78 -6.00 -2.33
N PHE A 65 -6.07 -5.63 -3.38
CA PHE A 65 -6.16 -4.31 -4.00
C PHE A 65 -6.40 -4.44 -5.49
N ASN A 66 -7.41 -3.75 -6.00
CA ASN A 66 -7.59 -3.60 -7.44
C ASN A 66 -6.55 -2.62 -8.00
N THR A 67 -5.96 -2.99 -9.12
CA THR A 67 -4.92 -2.28 -9.87
C THR A 67 -5.38 -2.11 -11.33
N PRO A 68 -6.51 -1.42 -11.59
CA PRO A 68 -7.15 -1.41 -12.92
C PRO A 68 -6.38 -0.65 -14.00
N VAL A 69 -5.33 0.08 -13.64
CA VAL A 69 -4.45 0.82 -14.55
C VAL A 69 -3.01 0.33 -14.41
N LYS A 70 -2.08 0.79 -15.24
CA LYS A 70 -0.67 0.35 -15.14
C LYS A 70 0.07 0.89 -13.93
N ASP A 71 -0.28 2.06 -13.41
CA ASP A 71 0.42 2.68 -12.27
C ASP A 71 -0.60 2.99 -11.17
N ASN A 72 -0.53 2.25 -10.06
CA ASN A 72 -1.53 2.29 -9.00
C ASN A 72 -0.90 2.67 -7.67
N TYR A 73 -1.48 3.67 -7.04
CA TYR A 73 -1.12 4.11 -5.70
C TYR A 73 -2.07 3.48 -4.69
N ILE A 74 -1.59 2.48 -3.94
CA ILE A 74 -2.35 1.74 -2.94
C ILE A 74 -2.20 2.47 -1.61
N GLY A 75 -3.03 3.51 -1.45
CA GLY A 75 -3.05 4.35 -0.26
C GLY A 75 -3.82 3.73 0.91
N GLY A 76 -3.56 4.24 2.12
CA GLY A 76 -4.28 3.86 3.34
C GLY A 76 -3.81 2.56 4.01
N TRP A 77 -2.78 1.92 3.47
CA TRP A 77 -2.16 0.72 4.03
C TRP A 77 -0.66 0.93 4.18
N TRP A 78 -0.12 0.59 5.35
CA TRP A 78 1.28 0.83 5.70
C TRP A 78 1.96 -0.48 6.01
N TRP A 79 2.96 -0.83 5.22
CA TRP A 79 3.70 -2.09 5.28
C TRP A 79 5.14 -1.86 5.75
N LYS A 80 5.74 -2.86 6.40
CA LYS A 80 7.16 -2.85 6.77
C LYS A 80 7.73 -4.26 6.78
N GLY A 81 9.03 -4.39 6.56
CA GLY A 81 9.72 -5.68 6.54
C GLY A 81 9.26 -6.58 5.40
N ASN A 82 9.13 -7.88 5.67
CA ASN A 82 8.79 -8.86 4.64
C ASN A 82 7.36 -8.67 4.13
N LEU A 83 7.26 -8.50 2.81
CA LEU A 83 6.03 -8.39 2.04
C LEU A 83 5.99 -9.53 1.02
N HIS A 84 4.83 -10.16 0.91
CA HIS A 84 4.51 -11.18 -0.08
C HIS A 84 3.36 -10.69 -0.93
N TRP A 85 3.41 -10.87 -2.24
CA TRP A 85 2.28 -10.53 -3.09
C TRP A 85 2.13 -11.43 -4.30
N VAL A 86 0.89 -11.53 -4.79
CA VAL A 86 0.48 -12.33 -5.96
C VAL A 86 -0.43 -11.49 -6.83
N GLY A 87 -0.22 -11.51 -8.15
CA GLY A 87 -1.04 -10.80 -9.14
C GLY A 87 -2.13 -11.68 -9.73
N TYR A 88 -3.29 -11.10 -10.00
CA TYR A 88 -4.46 -11.76 -10.56
C TYR A 88 -5.07 -10.97 -11.72
N SER A 89 -5.65 -11.69 -12.69
CA SER A 89 -6.29 -11.08 -13.87
C SER A 89 -7.68 -10.49 -13.60
N GLY A 90 -8.34 -10.88 -12.50
CA GLY A 90 -9.66 -10.40 -12.11
C GLY A 90 -9.64 -9.40 -10.95
N ALA A 91 -10.80 -8.80 -10.67
CA ALA A 91 -11.01 -7.94 -9.51
C ALA A 91 -11.04 -8.74 -8.21
N GLY A 92 -10.63 -8.12 -7.10
CA GLY A 92 -10.75 -8.73 -5.77
C GLY A 92 -9.95 -10.03 -5.62
N CYS A 93 -8.79 -10.13 -6.30
CA CYS A 93 -7.88 -11.27 -6.24
C CYS A 93 -8.55 -12.56 -6.71
N SER A 94 -9.33 -12.44 -7.79
CA SER A 94 -10.02 -13.52 -8.48
C SER A 94 -9.44 -13.74 -9.89
N GLY A 95 -9.84 -14.82 -10.54
CA GLY A 95 -9.33 -15.16 -11.87
C GLY A 95 -8.00 -15.89 -11.83
N GLU A 96 -7.26 -15.81 -12.93
CA GLU A 96 -5.98 -16.49 -13.12
C GLU A 96 -4.84 -15.70 -12.48
N VAL A 97 -3.81 -16.40 -12.03
CA VAL A 97 -2.59 -15.78 -11.51
C VAL A 97 -1.76 -15.24 -12.68
N THR A 98 -1.56 -13.92 -12.71
CA THR A 98 -0.76 -13.22 -13.73
C THR A 98 0.68 -13.03 -13.28
N VAL A 99 0.89 -12.91 -11.96
CA VAL A 99 2.21 -12.85 -11.34
C VAL A 99 2.25 -13.86 -10.21
N GLY A 100 3.16 -14.83 -10.31
CA GLY A 100 3.45 -15.77 -9.22
C GLY A 100 3.89 -15.04 -7.95
N GLU A 101 3.96 -15.74 -6.83
CA GLU A 101 4.34 -15.12 -5.56
C GLU A 101 5.69 -14.40 -5.65
N LYS A 102 5.68 -13.13 -5.24
CA LYS A 102 6.86 -12.26 -5.13
C LYS A 102 7.07 -11.91 -3.67
N GLN A 103 8.33 -11.70 -3.31
CA GLN A 103 8.74 -11.24 -2.00
C GLN A 103 9.54 -9.96 -2.12
N ASP A 104 9.20 -8.97 -1.31
CA ASP A 104 9.87 -7.69 -1.19
C ASP A 104 10.18 -7.37 0.28
N TYR A 105 11.20 -6.54 0.53
CA TYR A 105 11.50 -6.02 1.86
C TYR A 105 11.24 -4.52 1.90
N VAL A 106 10.19 -4.12 2.63
CA VAL A 106 9.76 -2.74 2.76
C VAL A 106 10.53 -2.06 3.90
N GLU A 107 11.43 -1.13 3.57
CA GLU A 107 12.31 -0.45 4.55
C GLU A 107 11.50 0.38 5.56
N PRO A 108 11.39 -0.01 6.84
CA PRO A 108 10.51 0.66 7.80
C PRO A 108 10.76 2.16 7.93
N ASN A 109 12.01 2.62 7.73
CA ASN A 109 12.39 4.02 7.89
C ASN A 109 13.01 4.58 6.60
N GLN A 110 12.20 5.23 5.78
CA GLN A 110 12.70 5.99 4.63
C GLN A 110 11.94 7.31 4.46
N ALA A 111 12.55 8.27 3.78
CA ALA A 111 11.98 9.60 3.58
C ALA A 111 10.75 9.61 2.64
N ASP A 112 10.57 8.55 1.85
CA ASP A 112 9.43 8.43 0.93
C ASP A 112 8.27 7.65 1.56
N ASN A 113 7.06 8.05 1.19
CA ASN A 113 5.81 7.47 1.62
C ASN A 113 5.47 6.19 0.85
N TRP A 114 6.12 5.98 -0.30
CA TRP A 114 5.79 4.92 -1.25
C TRP A 114 6.93 3.91 -1.40
N TRP A 115 6.55 2.64 -1.39
CA TRP A 115 7.39 1.52 -1.75
C TRP A 115 6.96 1.02 -3.12
N PHE A 116 7.92 0.93 -4.05
CA PHE A 116 7.64 0.55 -5.42
C PHE A 116 7.73 -0.96 -5.60
N ILE A 117 6.69 -1.56 -6.17
CA ILE A 117 6.63 -2.97 -6.58
C ILE A 117 6.13 -3.04 -8.03
N HIS A 118 6.53 -4.08 -8.77
CA HIS A 118 6.13 -4.22 -10.16
C HIS A 118 5.98 -5.70 -10.59
N SER A 119 5.13 -5.93 -11.59
CA SER A 119 5.02 -7.23 -12.29
C SER A 119 6.18 -7.52 -13.24
#